data_AF-A0A0G1QEX5-F1
#
_entry.id   AF-A0A0G1QEX5-F1
#
_cell.length_a   1.000
_cell.length_b   1.000
_cell.length_c   1.000
_cell.angle_alpha   90.00
_cell.angle_beta   90.00
_cell.angle_gamma   90.00
#
_symmetry.space_group_name_H-M   'P 1'
#
loop_
_entity.id
_entity.type
_entity.pdbx_description
1 polymer ?
#
loop_
_entity_poly.entity_id
_entity_poly.type
_entity_poly.pdbx_seq_one_letter_code
_entity_poly.pdbx_strand_id
1 'polypeptide(L)'
;MHNIYEQIDANKRRSFWVITLFIAFVPPFGYFFPYLYNYDWTFLVFALLISGIGSFVSYYNSDSIALSLAGAKQVTHKTYPSYFNIVENLARVARIPTPKTYLIPSPALNAFATGRDPKHASIAVTEGLLTKLTRTELEGVIAHELSHIRNYDTRLMTIVAILVGSIAMVLNWSWRLSWHRGGGDRDNNSGGNAIIMVIGVIFIILAPIIAQLIQLAISRRREFYADASSAHLTRQPSGLINALKKIAANENIPLETANTATAHLYIDDPVTTETHGTWLAKLFSTHPPISDRIKALEGVA
;
A
#
# COMPACT_ATOMS: atom_id res chain seq x y z
N MET A 1 -10.85 20.68 -11.14
CA MET A 1 -10.14 19.88 -10.12
C MET A 1 -11.17 19.38 -9.13
N HIS A 2 -11.05 18.15 -8.66
CA HIS A 2 -11.99 17.65 -7.64
C HIS A 2 -11.72 18.36 -6.31
N ASN A 3 -12.78 18.76 -5.60
CA ASN A 3 -12.64 19.23 -4.23
C ASN A 3 -12.32 18.03 -3.31
N ILE A 4 -11.73 18.27 -2.14
CA ILE A 4 -11.35 17.26 -1.13
C ILE A 4 -12.50 16.28 -0.84
N TYR A 5 -13.74 16.76 -0.77
CA TYR A 5 -14.93 15.92 -0.55
C TYR A 5 -15.21 14.96 -1.71
N GLU A 6 -15.09 15.42 -2.96
CA GLU A 6 -15.27 14.59 -4.14
C GLU A 6 -14.18 13.51 -4.22
N GLN A 7 -12.97 13.82 -3.74
CA GLN A 7 -11.88 12.84 -3.64
C GLN A 7 -12.16 11.77 -2.59
N ILE A 8 -12.67 12.14 -1.41
CA ILE A 8 -13.10 11.18 -0.39
C ILE A 8 -14.13 10.21 -0.96
N ASP A 9 -15.14 10.72 -1.66
CA ASP A 9 -16.19 9.89 -2.24
C ASP A 9 -15.68 9.03 -3.40
N ALA A 10 -14.79 9.58 -4.24
CA ALA A 10 -14.12 8.81 -5.28
C ALA A 10 -13.30 7.66 -4.70
N ASN A 11 -12.59 7.88 -3.58
CA ASN A 11 -11.80 6.86 -2.92
C ASN A 11 -12.68 5.77 -2.31
N LYS A 12 -13.78 6.13 -1.63
CA LYS A 12 -14.76 5.16 -1.13
C LYS A 12 -15.34 4.31 -2.26
N ARG A 13 -15.74 4.93 -3.38
CA ARG A 13 -16.24 4.22 -4.57
C ARG A 13 -15.18 3.30 -5.17
N ARG A 14 -13.94 3.76 -5.29
CA ARG A 14 -12.83 2.91 -5.78
C ARG A 14 -12.58 1.73 -4.84
N SER A 15 -12.53 1.93 -3.54
CA SER A 15 -12.39 0.82 -2.57
C SER A 15 -13.53 -0.18 -2.74
N PHE A 16 -14.77 0.28 -2.89
CA PHE A 16 -15.92 -0.58 -3.16
C PHE A 16 -15.71 -1.39 -4.45
N TRP A 17 -15.42 -0.74 -5.57
CA TRP A 17 -15.20 -1.42 -6.86
C TRP A 17 -14.03 -2.41 -6.83
N VAL A 18 -12.94 -2.07 -6.16
CA VAL A 18 -11.78 -2.97 -5.99
C VAL A 18 -12.16 -4.20 -5.19
N ILE A 19 -12.92 -4.04 -4.09
CA ILE A 19 -13.46 -5.16 -3.32
C ILE A 19 -14.42 -6.00 -4.17
N THR A 20 -15.36 -5.38 -4.87
CA THR A 20 -16.33 -6.08 -5.73
C THR A 20 -15.64 -6.86 -6.83
N LEU A 21 -14.66 -6.27 -7.50
CA LEU A 21 -13.87 -6.93 -8.55
C LEU A 21 -13.10 -8.12 -7.97
N PHE A 22 -12.55 -8.00 -6.77
CA PHE A 22 -11.86 -9.10 -6.10
C PHE A 22 -12.81 -10.24 -5.74
N ILE A 23 -13.95 -9.94 -5.13
CA ILE A 23 -14.98 -10.94 -4.81
C ILE A 23 -15.47 -11.63 -6.09
N ALA A 24 -15.56 -10.91 -7.21
CA ALA A 24 -15.91 -11.51 -8.50
C ALA A 24 -14.77 -12.36 -9.11
N PHE A 25 -13.51 -12.03 -8.85
CA PHE A 25 -12.33 -12.74 -9.36
C PHE A 25 -12.05 -14.06 -8.61
N VAL A 26 -12.29 -14.09 -7.30
CA VAL A 26 -11.95 -15.24 -6.44
C VAL A 26 -12.65 -16.55 -6.82
N PRO A 27 -13.97 -16.61 -7.10
CA PRO A 27 -14.64 -17.86 -7.45
C PRO A 27 -14.19 -18.48 -8.78
N PRO A 28 -14.09 -17.73 -9.89
CA PRO A 28 -13.52 -18.27 -11.14
C PRO A 28 -12.11 -18.81 -10.92
N PHE A 29 -11.25 -18.05 -10.25
CA PHE A 29 -9.88 -18.46 -9.97
C PHE A 29 -9.83 -19.72 -9.09
N GLY A 30 -10.65 -19.79 -8.04
CA GLY A 30 -10.80 -20.96 -7.17
C GLY A 30 -11.39 -22.19 -7.85
N TYR A 31 -12.07 -22.03 -9.00
CA TYR A 31 -12.59 -23.13 -9.82
C TYR A 31 -11.56 -23.64 -10.85
N PHE A 32 -10.95 -22.74 -11.61
CA PHE A 32 -9.99 -23.12 -12.65
C PHE A 32 -8.67 -23.63 -12.05
N PHE A 33 -8.24 -23.10 -10.91
CA PHE A 33 -6.98 -23.50 -10.30
C PHE A 33 -6.95 -24.98 -9.88
N PRO A 34 -7.91 -25.52 -9.10
CA PRO A 34 -7.95 -26.95 -8.76
C PRO A 34 -8.04 -27.83 -10.00
N TYR A 35 -8.83 -27.41 -10.99
CA TYR A 35 -9.03 -28.14 -12.23
C TYR A 35 -7.72 -28.36 -13.01
N LEU A 36 -6.88 -27.31 -13.14
CA LEU A 36 -5.59 -27.42 -13.85
C LEU A 36 -4.61 -28.38 -13.18
N TYR A 37 -4.66 -28.46 -11.85
CA TYR A 37 -3.72 -29.25 -11.06
C TYR A 37 -4.32 -30.59 -10.57
N ASN A 38 -5.48 -30.99 -11.09
CA ASN A 38 -6.24 -32.18 -10.70
C ASN A 38 -6.46 -32.28 -9.17
N TYR A 39 -6.80 -31.16 -8.53
CA TYR A 39 -7.24 -31.13 -7.13
C TYR A 39 -8.76 -31.35 -7.03
N ASP A 40 -9.17 -32.06 -5.98
CA ASP A 40 -10.57 -32.32 -5.67
C ASP A 40 -11.32 -31.03 -5.28
N TRP A 41 -12.65 -31.03 -5.41
CA TRP A 41 -13.53 -29.90 -5.08
C TRP A 41 -13.42 -29.45 -3.62
N THR A 42 -12.99 -30.34 -2.74
CA THR A 42 -12.61 -30.02 -1.37
C THR A 42 -11.57 -28.89 -1.32
N PHE A 43 -10.61 -28.86 -2.26
CA PHE A 43 -9.62 -27.78 -2.36
C PHE A 43 -10.28 -26.42 -2.65
N LEU A 44 -11.29 -26.35 -3.53
CA LEU A 44 -12.00 -25.12 -3.83
C LEU A 44 -12.66 -24.56 -2.56
N VAL A 45 -13.34 -25.42 -1.79
CA VAL A 45 -13.97 -25.05 -0.53
C VAL A 45 -12.93 -24.55 0.49
N PHE A 46 -11.82 -25.26 0.65
CA PHE A 46 -10.73 -24.82 1.52
C PHE A 46 -10.09 -23.50 1.06
N ALA A 47 -9.86 -23.33 -0.25
CA ALA A 47 -9.27 -22.11 -0.80
C ALA A 47 -10.19 -20.89 -0.59
N LEU A 48 -11.50 -21.03 -0.81
CA LEU A 48 -12.47 -19.96 -0.54
C LEU A 48 -12.54 -19.63 0.96
N LEU A 49 -12.53 -20.64 1.84
CA LEU A 49 -12.54 -20.42 3.28
C LEU A 49 -11.27 -19.73 3.77
N ILE A 50 -10.09 -20.21 3.37
CA ILE A 50 -8.80 -19.61 3.76
C ILE A 50 -8.67 -18.20 3.18
N SER A 51 -9.03 -18.00 1.91
CA SER A 51 -8.95 -16.67 1.27
C SER A 51 -9.95 -15.69 1.90
N GLY A 52 -11.18 -16.12 2.18
CA GLY A 52 -12.19 -15.28 2.80
C GLY A 52 -11.84 -14.89 4.22
N ILE A 53 -11.47 -15.87 5.06
CA ILE A 53 -11.05 -15.63 6.45
C ILE A 53 -9.75 -14.81 6.47
N GLY A 54 -8.77 -15.18 5.64
CA GLY A 54 -7.49 -14.47 5.52
C GLY A 54 -7.69 -13.01 5.13
N SER A 55 -8.47 -12.74 4.09
CA SER A 55 -8.76 -11.37 3.64
C SER A 55 -9.49 -10.56 4.71
N PHE A 56 -10.43 -11.17 5.43
CA PHE A 56 -11.13 -10.54 6.53
C PHE A 56 -10.16 -10.18 7.66
N VAL A 57 -9.37 -11.15 8.14
CA VAL A 57 -8.36 -10.91 9.20
C VAL A 57 -7.35 -9.85 8.76
N SER A 58 -6.84 -9.93 7.54
CA SER A 58 -5.89 -8.95 7.00
C SER A 58 -6.47 -7.55 6.90
N TYR A 59 -7.76 -7.39 6.58
CA TYR A 59 -8.38 -6.06 6.52
C TYR A 59 -8.52 -5.43 7.91
N TYR A 60 -8.96 -6.20 8.91
CA TYR A 60 -9.16 -5.71 10.28
C TYR A 60 -7.84 -5.50 11.03
N ASN A 61 -6.81 -6.28 10.72
CA ASN A 61 -5.48 -6.21 11.35
C ASN A 61 -4.43 -5.57 10.43
N SER A 62 -4.87 -4.84 9.41
CA SER A 62 -4.01 -4.25 8.38
C SER A 62 -2.94 -3.32 8.95
N ASP A 63 -3.30 -2.50 9.94
CA ASP A 63 -2.37 -1.63 10.62
C ASP A 63 -1.28 -2.43 11.34
N SER A 64 -1.68 -3.44 12.11
CA SER A 64 -0.81 -4.30 12.90
C SER A 64 0.16 -5.09 12.02
N ILE A 65 -0.31 -5.59 10.87
CA ILE A 65 0.53 -6.29 9.89
C ILE A 65 1.58 -5.35 9.32
N ALA A 66 1.18 -4.17 8.82
CA ALA A 66 2.11 -3.21 8.22
C ALA A 66 3.15 -2.72 9.25
N LEU A 67 2.72 -2.43 10.47
CA LEU A 67 3.59 -1.98 11.56
C LEU A 67 4.58 -3.08 12.00
N SER A 68 4.12 -4.33 12.09
CA SER A 68 4.98 -5.47 12.41
C SER A 68 6.03 -5.70 11.34
N LEU A 69 5.67 -5.62 10.06
CA LEU A 69 6.61 -5.76 8.94
C LEU A 69 7.66 -4.66 8.95
N ALA A 70 7.27 -3.43 9.31
CA ALA A 70 8.18 -2.31 9.44
C ALA A 70 9.06 -2.36 10.72
N GLY A 71 8.82 -3.30 11.64
CA GLY A 71 9.50 -3.34 12.95
C GLY A 71 9.16 -2.15 13.84
N ALA A 72 7.99 -1.54 13.65
CA ALA A 72 7.60 -0.29 14.28
C ALA A 72 7.25 -0.48 15.76
N LYS A 73 7.79 0.37 16.63
CA LYS A 73 7.54 0.37 18.08
C LYS A 73 6.56 1.46 18.45
N GLN A 74 5.57 1.14 19.28
CA GLN A 74 4.57 2.12 19.66
C GLN A 74 5.18 3.24 20.49
N VAL A 75 4.85 4.47 20.12
CA VAL A 75 5.24 5.70 20.81
C VAL A 75 4.05 6.21 21.60
N THR A 76 4.32 6.72 22.80
CA THR A 76 3.34 7.42 23.62
C THR A 76 3.86 8.80 23.98
N HIS A 77 2.99 9.62 24.58
CA HIS A 77 3.38 10.94 25.12
C HIS A 77 4.54 10.85 26.14
N LYS A 78 4.78 9.70 26.78
CA LYS A 78 5.91 9.49 27.70
C LYS A 78 7.24 9.28 26.97
N THR A 79 7.21 8.63 25.80
CA THR A 79 8.42 8.22 25.07
C THR A 79 8.92 9.33 24.15
N TYR A 80 8.04 9.92 23.34
CA TYR A 80 8.39 11.03 22.44
C TYR A 80 7.28 12.10 22.45
N PRO A 81 7.27 12.99 23.47
CA PRO A 81 6.20 13.98 23.63
C PRO A 81 6.10 14.94 22.43
N SER A 82 7.23 15.37 21.86
CA SER A 82 7.24 16.30 20.71
C SER A 82 6.51 15.72 19.50
N TYR A 83 6.85 14.49 19.11
CA TYR A 83 6.20 13.80 17.99
C TYR A 83 4.72 13.53 18.25
N PHE A 84 4.38 13.03 19.44
CA PHE A 84 2.99 12.76 19.80
C PHE A 84 2.13 14.04 19.76
N ASN A 85 2.65 15.16 20.27
CA ASN A 85 1.93 16.44 20.28
C ASN A 85 1.69 16.99 18.88
N ILE A 86 2.64 16.81 17.95
CA ILE A 86 2.46 17.20 16.55
C ILE A 86 1.30 16.43 15.94
N VAL A 87 1.30 15.10 16.07
CA VAL A 87 0.25 14.23 15.53
C VAL A 87 -1.10 14.58 16.15
N GLU A 88 -1.16 14.76 17.46
CA GLU A 88 -2.40 15.09 18.17
C GLU A 88 -2.98 16.45 17.73
N ASN A 89 -2.16 17.49 17.67
CA ASN A 89 -2.61 18.83 17.27
C ASN A 89 -3.10 18.83 15.81
N LEU A 90 -2.35 18.23 14.89
CA LEU A 90 -2.74 18.15 13.49
C LEU A 90 -3.98 17.27 13.27
N ALA A 91 -4.14 16.17 14.03
CA ALA A 91 -5.34 15.35 13.97
C ALA A 91 -6.60 16.13 14.39
N ARG A 92 -6.50 16.96 15.44
CA ARG A 92 -7.59 17.88 15.84
C ARG A 92 -7.93 18.87 14.74
N VAL A 93 -6.93 19.50 14.12
CA VAL A 93 -7.13 20.44 12.99
C VAL A 93 -7.79 19.73 11.81
N ALA A 94 -7.35 18.51 11.50
CA ALA A 94 -7.90 17.66 10.45
C ALA A 94 -9.28 17.07 10.78
N ARG A 95 -9.78 17.27 12.01
CA ARG A 95 -11.05 16.75 12.54
C ARG A 95 -11.16 15.23 12.44
N ILE A 96 -10.07 14.53 12.75
CA ILE A 96 -10.02 13.07 12.86
C ILE A 96 -9.54 12.66 14.26
N PRO A 97 -9.89 11.45 14.74
CA PRO A 97 -9.31 10.91 15.96
C PRO A 97 -7.78 10.83 15.85
N THR A 98 -7.08 11.07 16.96
CA THR A 98 -5.61 10.96 17.00
C THR A 98 -5.19 9.54 16.64
N PRO A 99 -4.46 9.33 15.52
CA PRO A 99 -3.96 8.01 15.15
C PRO A 99 -2.95 7.49 16.16
N LYS A 100 -2.78 6.16 16.23
CA LYS A 100 -1.72 5.57 17.03
C LYS A 100 -0.35 5.92 16.41
N THR A 101 0.60 6.34 17.24
CA THR A 101 1.93 6.76 16.77
C THR A 101 2.96 5.67 16.98
N TYR A 102 3.83 5.46 15.99
CA TYR A 102 4.91 4.48 16.02
C TYR A 102 6.24 5.06 15.53
N LEU A 103 7.33 4.46 15.98
CA LEU A 103 8.70 4.75 15.59
C LEU A 103 9.35 3.52 14.95
N ILE A 104 9.93 3.70 13.78
CA ILE A 104 10.73 2.69 13.09
C ILE A 104 12.21 2.98 13.41
N PRO A 105 12.95 2.03 14.00
CA PRO A 105 14.37 2.21 14.34
C PRO A 105 15.22 2.09 13.07
N SER A 106 15.22 3.14 12.25
CA SER A 106 15.96 3.22 10.98
C SER A 106 16.47 4.64 10.74
N PRO A 107 17.71 4.80 10.24
CA PRO A 107 18.29 6.10 9.90
C PRO A 107 17.74 6.69 8.58
N ALA A 108 17.02 5.90 7.78
CA ALA A 108 16.37 6.36 6.54
C ALA A 108 15.33 7.45 6.84
N LEU A 109 15.05 8.32 5.88
CA LEU A 109 14.07 9.41 6.03
C LEU A 109 12.73 9.00 5.43
N ASN A 110 11.87 8.36 6.23
CA ASN A 110 10.60 7.86 5.73
C ASN A 110 9.49 7.85 6.79
N ALA A 111 8.25 7.90 6.34
CA ALA A 111 7.05 7.83 7.15
C ALA A 111 5.95 7.13 6.36
N PHE A 112 4.98 6.54 7.06
CA PHE A 112 3.76 6.06 6.42
C PHE A 112 2.56 6.12 7.36
N ALA A 113 1.38 6.28 6.78
CA ALA A 113 0.10 6.03 7.42
C ALA A 113 -0.51 4.69 6.98
N THR A 114 -1.15 4.00 7.92
CA THR A 114 -1.88 2.76 7.66
C THR A 114 -3.19 2.73 8.44
N GLY A 115 -4.12 1.88 8.01
CA GLY A 115 -5.39 1.65 8.70
C GLY A 115 -6.60 1.74 7.79
N ARG A 116 -7.67 1.08 8.25
CA ARG A 116 -8.91 0.89 7.49
C ARG A 116 -9.86 2.09 7.54
N ASP A 117 -9.75 2.97 8.53
CA ASP A 117 -10.54 4.20 8.65
C ASP A 117 -9.91 5.16 9.66
N PRO A 118 -10.32 6.45 9.71
CA PRO A 118 -9.74 7.41 10.64
C PRO A 118 -9.83 7.06 12.13
N LYS A 119 -10.75 6.18 12.55
CA LYS A 119 -10.82 5.71 13.95
C LYS A 119 -9.87 4.55 14.22
N HIS A 120 -9.40 3.87 13.17
CA HIS A 120 -8.51 2.72 13.23
C HIS A 120 -7.28 2.98 12.35
N ALA A 121 -6.60 4.09 12.60
CA ALA A 121 -5.43 4.53 11.86
C ALA A 121 -4.19 4.59 12.75
N SER A 122 -3.05 4.37 12.12
CA SER A 122 -1.73 4.44 12.73
C SER A 122 -0.77 5.19 11.81
N ILE A 123 0.15 5.95 12.40
CA ILE A 123 1.24 6.64 11.70
C ILE A 123 2.57 6.14 12.25
N ALA A 124 3.48 5.78 11.36
CA ALA A 124 4.84 5.41 11.70
C ALA A 124 5.83 6.38 11.05
N VAL A 125 6.83 6.80 11.82
CA VAL A 125 7.96 7.62 11.33
C VAL A 125 9.27 6.92 11.64
N THR A 126 10.28 7.12 10.81
CA THR A 126 11.63 6.63 11.11
C THR A 126 12.34 7.54 12.12
N GLU A 127 13.30 6.97 12.83
CA GLU A 127 14.23 7.70 13.69
C GLU A 127 15.04 8.75 12.91
N GLY A 128 15.37 8.45 11.65
CA GLY A 128 15.98 9.40 10.73
C GLY A 128 15.16 10.69 10.55
N LEU A 129 13.84 10.60 10.37
CA LEU A 129 13.00 11.79 10.25
C LEU A 129 12.99 12.61 11.55
N LEU A 130 12.85 11.94 12.70
CA LEU A 130 12.81 12.64 13.99
C LEU A 130 14.13 13.36 14.33
N THR A 131 15.25 12.87 13.81
CA THR A 131 16.57 13.44 14.06
C THR A 131 16.98 14.51 13.06
N LYS A 132 16.62 14.37 11.77
CA LYS A 132 17.06 15.29 10.70
C LYS A 132 16.05 16.40 10.36
N LEU A 133 14.77 16.20 10.64
CA LEU A 133 13.75 17.21 10.37
C LEU A 133 13.59 18.16 11.55
N THR A 134 13.43 19.44 11.23
CA THR A 134 12.94 20.44 12.15
C THR A 134 11.47 20.18 12.46
N ARG A 135 10.95 20.79 13.52
CA ARG A 135 9.55 20.66 13.92
C ARG A 135 8.58 21.00 12.78
N THR A 136 8.80 22.11 12.08
CA THR A 136 7.94 22.57 10.97
C THR A 136 7.98 21.61 9.78
N GLU A 137 9.15 21.05 9.47
CA GLU A 137 9.29 20.05 8.42
C GLU A 137 8.57 18.75 8.78
N LEU A 138 8.71 18.29 10.04
CA LEU A 138 8.01 17.12 10.54
C LEU A 138 6.49 17.33 10.55
N GLU A 139 6.01 18.50 10.97
CA GLU A 139 4.58 18.88 10.89
C GLU A 139 4.06 18.78 9.45
N GLY A 140 4.85 19.21 8.45
CA GLY A 140 4.51 19.05 7.03
C GLY A 140 4.36 17.59 6.59
N VAL A 141 5.31 16.72 6.98
CA VAL A 141 5.26 15.28 6.69
C VAL A 141 4.06 14.62 7.38
N ILE A 142 3.86 14.90 8.67
CA ILE A 142 2.73 14.33 9.42
C ILE A 142 1.38 14.82 8.87
N ALA A 143 1.27 16.08 8.48
CA ALA A 143 0.04 16.60 7.87
C ALA A 143 -0.25 15.93 6.51
N HIS A 144 0.79 15.59 5.74
CA HIS A 144 0.66 14.80 4.51
C HIS A 144 0.11 13.40 4.84
N GLU A 145 0.72 12.68 5.78
CA GLU A 145 0.26 11.34 6.20
C GLU A 145 -1.17 11.35 6.78
N LEU A 146 -1.51 12.34 7.59
CA LEU A 146 -2.88 12.51 8.12
C LEU A 146 -3.90 12.77 7.02
N SER A 147 -3.50 13.42 5.92
CA SER A 147 -4.39 13.64 4.78
C SER A 147 -4.78 12.33 4.10
N HIS A 148 -3.87 11.35 4.01
CA HIS A 148 -4.18 10.02 3.50
C HIS A 148 -5.19 9.28 4.38
N ILE A 149 -5.04 9.39 5.70
CA ILE A 149 -5.99 8.80 6.67
C ILE A 149 -7.37 9.46 6.48
N ARG A 150 -7.43 10.79 6.49
CA ARG A 150 -8.67 11.56 6.34
C ARG A 150 -9.38 11.26 5.03
N ASN A 151 -8.61 11.07 3.94
CA ASN A 151 -9.12 10.87 2.60
C ASN A 151 -9.41 9.41 2.25
N TYR A 152 -9.28 8.47 3.21
CA TYR A 152 -9.44 7.03 3.00
C TYR A 152 -8.49 6.43 1.96
N ASP A 153 -7.36 7.10 1.73
CA ASP A 153 -6.30 6.61 0.87
C ASP A 153 -5.66 5.36 1.47
N THR A 154 -5.40 5.36 2.78
CA THR A 154 -4.83 4.21 3.51
C THR A 154 -5.69 2.96 3.36
N ARG A 155 -7.03 3.12 3.43
CA ARG A 155 -7.98 2.01 3.21
C ARG A 155 -7.82 1.40 1.82
N LEU A 156 -7.82 2.25 0.78
CA LEU A 156 -7.69 1.79 -0.59
C LEU A 156 -6.35 1.06 -0.78
N MET A 157 -5.26 1.64 -0.29
CA MET A 157 -3.92 1.05 -0.37
C MET A 157 -3.84 -0.29 0.35
N THR A 158 -4.36 -0.38 1.58
CA THR A 158 -4.48 -1.64 2.33
C THR A 158 -5.23 -2.73 1.56
N ILE A 159 -6.40 -2.40 0.99
CA ILE A 159 -7.19 -3.37 0.23
C ILE A 159 -6.35 -3.86 -0.96
N VAL A 160 -5.79 -2.94 -1.75
CA VAL A 160 -4.97 -3.29 -2.91
C VAL A 160 -3.78 -4.18 -2.50
N ALA A 161 -3.10 -3.86 -1.40
CA ALA A 161 -1.99 -4.66 -0.87
C ALA A 161 -2.41 -6.09 -0.54
N ILE A 162 -3.56 -6.27 0.12
CA ILE A 162 -4.13 -7.58 0.44
C ILE A 162 -4.43 -8.36 -0.84
N LEU A 163 -5.01 -7.71 -1.86
CA LEU A 163 -5.35 -8.37 -3.11
C LEU A 163 -4.10 -8.84 -3.86
N VAL A 164 -3.16 -7.93 -4.08
CA VAL A 164 -1.90 -8.22 -4.78
C VAL A 164 -1.10 -9.28 -4.02
N GLY A 165 -1.03 -9.18 -2.70
CA GLY A 165 -0.37 -10.17 -1.84
C GLY A 165 -1.04 -11.54 -1.90
N SER A 166 -2.37 -11.60 -1.92
CA SER A 166 -3.13 -12.85 -2.04
C SER A 166 -2.88 -13.52 -3.40
N ILE A 167 -2.90 -12.75 -4.49
CA ILE A 167 -2.59 -13.25 -5.84
C ILE A 167 -1.15 -13.79 -5.89
N ALA A 168 -0.17 -13.04 -5.39
CA ALA A 168 1.22 -13.46 -5.35
C ALA A 168 1.44 -14.73 -4.50
N MET A 169 0.73 -14.85 -3.37
CA MET A 169 0.78 -16.03 -2.51
C MET A 169 0.27 -17.27 -3.22
N VAL A 170 -0.85 -17.17 -3.95
CA VAL A 170 -1.35 -18.30 -4.73
C VAL A 170 -0.40 -18.65 -5.87
N LEU A 171 0.08 -17.67 -6.66
CA LEU A 171 1.04 -17.92 -7.73
C LEU A 171 2.32 -18.62 -7.22
N ASN A 172 2.85 -18.18 -6.08
CA ASN A 172 4.01 -18.81 -5.43
C ASN A 172 3.73 -20.24 -4.96
N TRP A 173 2.55 -20.50 -4.38
CA TRP A 173 2.14 -21.87 -4.05
C TRP A 173 2.01 -22.74 -5.29
N SER A 174 1.36 -22.23 -6.34
CA SER A 174 1.21 -22.89 -7.64
C SER A 174 2.54 -23.35 -8.22
N TRP A 175 3.52 -22.45 -8.24
CA TRP A 175 4.86 -22.73 -8.76
C TRP A 175 5.57 -23.81 -7.94
N ARG A 176 5.51 -23.71 -6.60
CA ARG A 176 6.10 -24.72 -5.69
C ARG A 176 5.45 -26.09 -5.85
N LEU A 177 4.12 -26.16 -5.93
CA LEU A 177 3.36 -27.40 -6.07
C LEU A 177 3.56 -28.04 -7.45
N SER A 178 3.73 -27.23 -8.51
CA SER A 178 4.06 -27.70 -9.85
C SER A 178 5.44 -28.38 -9.91
N TRP A 179 6.42 -27.86 -9.17
CA TRP A 179 7.78 -28.41 -9.15
C TRP A 179 7.87 -29.74 -8.38
N HIS A 180 7.05 -29.92 -7.34
CA HIS A 180 6.99 -31.16 -6.55
C HIS A 180 6.20 -32.29 -7.23
N ARG A 181 5.54 -32.02 -8.36
CA ARG A 181 4.76 -33.01 -9.13
C ARG A 181 5.44 -33.48 -10.42
N GLY A 182 6.76 -33.33 -10.51
CA GLY A 182 7.56 -33.95 -11.57
C GLY A 182 7.51 -35.47 -11.49
N GLY A 183 6.53 -36.09 -12.16
CA GLY A 183 6.52 -37.53 -12.47
C GLY A 183 5.28 -38.31 -12.04
N GLY A 184 4.08 -37.96 -12.52
CA GLY A 184 2.87 -38.76 -12.32
C GLY A 184 2.07 -38.93 -13.62
N ASP A 185 1.76 -40.17 -13.94
CA ASP A 185 1.29 -40.70 -15.22
C ASP A 185 0.23 -39.87 -15.96
N ARG A 186 0.52 -39.60 -17.23
CA ARG A 186 -0.42 -39.06 -18.21
C ARG A 186 -1.30 -40.19 -18.71
N ASP A 187 -2.35 -40.52 -17.97
CA ASP A 187 -3.39 -41.39 -18.51
C ASP A 187 -4.50 -40.56 -19.18
N ASN A 188 -4.81 -41.00 -20.38
CA ASN A 188 -5.21 -40.19 -21.51
C ASN A 188 -6.70 -40.37 -21.77
N ASN A 189 -7.59 -39.62 -21.10
CA ASN A 189 -9.00 -39.57 -21.52
C ASN A 189 -9.81 -38.39 -20.93
N SER A 190 -9.89 -37.26 -21.64
CA SER A 190 -11.00 -36.29 -21.52
C SER A 190 -10.86 -35.19 -22.59
N GLY A 191 -11.56 -35.37 -23.71
CA GLY A 191 -11.68 -34.36 -24.77
C GLY A 191 -12.41 -33.07 -24.36
N GLY A 192 -12.90 -32.96 -23.12
CA GLY A 192 -13.47 -31.72 -22.56
C GLY A 192 -12.42 -30.78 -21.93
N ASN A 193 -11.18 -31.23 -21.74
CA ASN A 193 -10.18 -30.53 -20.92
C ASN A 193 -9.36 -29.46 -21.65
N ALA A 194 -9.27 -29.46 -22.98
CA ALA A 194 -8.35 -28.55 -23.68
C ALA A 194 -8.76 -27.08 -23.54
N ILE A 195 -10.07 -26.78 -23.66
CA ILE A 195 -10.60 -25.42 -23.55
C ILE A 195 -10.44 -24.88 -22.12
N ILE A 196 -10.76 -25.71 -21.11
CA ILE A 196 -10.63 -25.32 -19.70
C ILE A 196 -9.17 -25.16 -19.30
N MET A 197 -8.27 -25.99 -19.84
CA MET A 197 -6.82 -25.87 -19.64
C MET A 197 -6.26 -24.57 -20.23
N VAL A 198 -6.69 -24.21 -21.46
CA VAL A 198 -6.34 -22.93 -22.10
C VAL A 198 -6.86 -21.74 -21.28
N ILE A 199 -8.11 -21.77 -20.81
CA ILE A 199 -8.68 -20.72 -19.96
C ILE A 199 -7.90 -20.59 -18.65
N GLY A 200 -7.53 -21.70 -18.03
CA GLY A 200 -6.77 -21.70 -16.79
C GLY A 200 -5.35 -21.11 -16.96
N VAL A 201 -4.64 -21.45 -18.04
CA VAL A 201 -3.35 -20.83 -18.38
C VAL A 201 -3.50 -19.32 -18.60
N ILE A 202 -4.56 -18.90 -19.29
CA ILE A 202 -4.87 -17.47 -19.47
C ILE A 202 -5.05 -16.78 -18.11
N PHE A 203 -5.76 -17.39 -17.15
CA PHE A 203 -5.93 -16.80 -15.82
C PHE A 203 -4.62 -16.66 -15.04
N ILE A 204 -3.70 -17.63 -15.14
CA ILE A 204 -2.37 -17.55 -14.50
C ILE A 204 -1.55 -16.39 -15.08
N ILE A 205 -1.61 -16.19 -16.41
CA ILE A 205 -0.92 -15.09 -17.09
C ILE A 205 -1.60 -13.74 -16.77
N LEU A 206 -2.93 -13.70 -16.70
CA LEU A 206 -3.69 -12.48 -16.43
C LEU A 206 -3.59 -12.04 -14.96
N ALA A 207 -3.44 -12.95 -14.01
CA ALA A 207 -3.39 -12.62 -12.59
C ALA A 207 -2.32 -11.55 -12.22
N PRO A 208 -1.03 -11.67 -12.62
CA PRO A 208 -0.04 -10.63 -12.37
C PRO A 208 -0.32 -9.33 -13.14
N ILE A 209 -0.88 -9.42 -14.35
CA ILE A 209 -1.28 -8.24 -15.13
C ILE A 209 -2.40 -7.48 -14.42
N ILE A 210 -3.41 -8.19 -13.91
CA ILE A 210 -4.52 -7.61 -13.13
C ILE A 210 -3.98 -6.97 -11.85
N ALA A 211 -3.07 -7.63 -11.13
CA ALA A 211 -2.43 -7.06 -9.95
C ALA A 211 -1.69 -5.75 -10.27
N GLN A 212 -0.93 -5.71 -11.36
CA GLN A 212 -0.26 -4.50 -11.84
C GLN A 212 -1.27 -3.41 -12.26
N LEU A 213 -2.34 -3.76 -12.97
CA LEU A 213 -3.38 -2.81 -13.37
C LEU A 213 -4.11 -2.21 -12.17
N ILE A 214 -4.37 -3.01 -11.11
CA ILE A 214 -4.95 -2.53 -9.86
C ILE A 214 -3.99 -1.55 -9.18
N GLN A 215 -2.69 -1.84 -9.16
CA GLN A 215 -1.67 -0.95 -8.60
C GLN A 215 -1.55 0.36 -9.41
N LEU A 216 -1.60 0.28 -10.74
CA LEU A 216 -1.60 1.45 -11.63
C LEU A 216 -2.90 2.27 -11.57
N ALA A 217 -4.02 1.63 -11.19
CA ALA A 217 -5.28 2.32 -10.93
C ALA A 217 -5.23 3.20 -9.68
N ILE A 218 -4.19 3.04 -8.84
CA ILE A 218 -3.89 3.98 -7.77
C ILE A 218 -3.40 5.30 -8.38
N SER A 219 -4.23 6.32 -8.27
CA SER A 219 -3.97 7.62 -8.90
C SER A 219 -2.80 8.36 -8.25
N ARG A 220 -1.72 8.59 -9.01
CA ARG A 220 -0.61 9.52 -8.67
C ARG A 220 -1.07 10.93 -8.27
N ARG A 221 -2.24 11.38 -8.74
CA ARG A 221 -2.83 12.67 -8.32
C ARG A 221 -3.11 12.75 -6.82
N ARG A 222 -3.25 11.61 -6.12
CA ARG A 222 -3.51 11.56 -4.68
C ARG A 222 -2.40 12.22 -3.87
N GLU A 223 -1.15 12.01 -4.27
CA GLU A 223 0.03 12.58 -3.62
C GLU A 223 0.00 14.12 -3.69
N PHE A 224 -0.31 14.69 -4.86
CA PHE A 224 -0.47 16.14 -5.00
C PHE A 224 -1.63 16.71 -4.16
N TYR A 225 -2.74 15.98 -4.01
CA TYR A 225 -3.82 16.39 -3.12
C TYR A 225 -3.44 16.28 -1.64
N ALA A 226 -2.64 15.29 -1.27
CA ALA A 226 -2.10 15.14 0.07
C ALA A 226 -1.11 16.28 0.38
N ASP A 227 -0.27 16.66 -0.58
CA ASP A 227 0.63 17.82 -0.49
C ASP A 227 -0.15 19.13 -0.29
N ALA A 228 -1.16 19.38 -1.12
CA ALA A 228 -2.03 20.55 -0.97
C ALA A 228 -2.79 20.54 0.36
N SER A 229 -3.25 19.37 0.81
CA SER A 229 -3.91 19.20 2.11
C SER A 229 -2.96 19.46 3.28
N SER A 230 -1.70 19.01 3.18
CA SER A 230 -0.66 19.29 4.16
C SER A 230 -0.43 20.78 4.29
N ALA A 231 -0.23 21.48 3.17
CA ALA A 231 -0.10 22.94 3.15
C ALA A 231 -1.31 23.66 3.77
N HIS A 232 -2.53 23.15 3.52
CA HIS A 232 -3.75 23.71 4.09
C HIS A 232 -3.90 23.46 5.60
N LEU A 233 -3.48 22.28 6.08
CA LEU A 233 -3.54 21.89 7.49
C LEU A 233 -2.48 22.62 8.32
N THR A 234 -1.26 22.74 7.81
CA THR A 234 -0.16 23.42 8.51
C THR A 234 -0.17 24.93 8.33
N ARG A 235 -0.81 25.43 7.26
CA ARG A 235 -0.70 26.83 6.80
C ARG A 235 0.75 27.24 6.47
N GLN A 236 1.62 26.27 6.26
CA GLN A 236 3.04 26.48 6.03
C GLN A 236 3.59 25.47 5.01
N PRO A 237 3.43 25.73 3.69
CA PRO A 237 3.87 24.81 2.64
C PRO A 237 5.39 24.59 2.63
N SER A 238 6.17 25.58 3.09
CA SER A 238 7.63 25.50 3.17
C SER A 238 8.12 24.36 4.08
N GLY A 239 7.34 23.96 5.09
CA GLY A 239 7.67 22.82 5.94
C GLY A 239 7.79 21.52 5.14
N LEU A 240 6.76 21.20 4.35
CA LEU A 240 6.76 19.99 3.52
C LEU A 240 7.78 20.10 2.37
N ILE A 241 7.93 21.27 1.75
CA ILE A 241 8.93 21.49 0.68
C ILE A 241 10.35 21.19 1.20
N ASN A 242 10.72 21.74 2.35
CA ASN A 242 12.05 21.54 2.92
C ASN A 242 12.27 20.10 3.40
N ALA A 243 11.23 19.45 3.95
CA ALA A 243 11.27 18.04 4.28
C ALA A 243 11.55 17.18 3.04
N LEU A 244 10.81 17.41 1.94
CA LEU A 244 10.99 16.71 0.68
C LEU A 244 12.39 16.92 0.08
N LYS A 245 12.95 18.13 0.16
CA LYS A 245 14.34 18.41 -0.26
C LYS A 245 15.35 17.58 0.53
N LYS A 246 15.14 17.41 1.84
CA LYS A 246 16.00 16.59 2.71
C LYS A 246 15.83 15.09 2.43
N ILE A 247 14.61 14.62 2.19
CA ILE A 247 14.32 13.23 1.83
C ILE A 247 15.02 12.90 0.50
N ALA A 248 14.84 13.74 -0.53
CA ALA A 248 15.49 13.56 -1.83
C ALA A 248 17.02 13.55 -1.75
N ALA A 249 17.61 14.36 -0.85
CA ALA A 249 19.05 14.37 -0.62
C ALA A 249 19.56 13.13 0.16
N ASN A 250 18.67 12.27 0.66
CA ASN A 250 19.00 11.11 1.49
C ASN A 250 18.45 9.78 0.94
N GLU A 251 18.03 9.74 -0.32
CA GLU A 251 17.49 8.55 -1.02
C GLU A 251 18.44 7.35 -1.00
N ASN A 252 19.75 7.57 -0.82
CA ASN A 252 20.76 6.52 -0.83
C ASN A 252 20.79 5.63 0.43
N ILE A 253 20.02 5.94 1.47
CA ILE A 253 19.95 5.10 2.68
C ILE A 253 18.74 4.16 2.55
N PRO A 254 18.95 2.86 2.25
CA PRO A 254 17.85 1.93 2.09
C PRO A 254 17.13 1.71 3.41
N LEU A 255 15.81 1.57 3.35
CA LEU A 255 15.00 1.18 4.50
C LEU A 255 15.01 -0.35 4.58
N GLU A 256 15.89 -0.91 5.40
CA GLU A 256 16.13 -2.37 5.49
C GLU A 256 14.87 -3.20 5.77
N THR A 257 13.86 -2.61 6.39
CA THR A 257 12.58 -3.26 6.71
C THR A 257 11.52 -3.09 5.62
N ALA A 258 11.83 -2.40 4.52
CA ALA A 258 10.90 -2.23 3.41
C ALA A 258 10.81 -3.49 2.57
N ASN A 259 9.58 -3.91 2.30
CA ASN A 259 9.28 -5.00 1.39
C ASN A 259 8.46 -4.42 0.22
N THR A 260 8.55 -4.97 -0.99
CA THR A 260 7.72 -4.58 -2.15
C THR A 260 6.23 -4.52 -1.80
N ALA A 261 5.78 -5.37 -0.86
CA ALA A 261 4.40 -5.38 -0.37
C ALA A 261 4.00 -4.16 0.47
N THR A 262 4.94 -3.46 1.11
CA THR A 262 4.70 -2.27 1.95
C THR A 262 5.24 -0.98 1.35
N ALA A 263 6.06 -1.05 0.29
CA ALA A 263 6.70 0.08 -0.37
C ALA A 263 5.72 1.23 -0.71
N HIS A 264 4.52 0.91 -1.18
CA HIS A 264 3.49 1.88 -1.57
C HIS A 264 2.84 2.65 -0.40
N LEU A 265 3.15 2.30 0.85
CA LEU A 265 2.66 3.01 2.03
C LEU A 265 3.55 4.21 2.38
N TYR A 266 4.82 4.16 1.99
CA TYR A 266 5.85 5.10 2.41
C TYR A 266 5.79 6.41 1.62
N ILE A 267 6.18 7.53 2.26
CA ILE A 267 6.19 8.86 1.62
C ILE A 267 7.17 8.96 0.45
N ASP A 268 8.23 8.15 0.50
CA ASP A 268 9.22 7.95 -0.55
C ASP A 268 9.44 6.46 -0.77
N ASP A 269 9.65 6.04 -2.03
CA ASP A 269 9.72 4.62 -2.41
C ASP A 269 11.02 3.99 -1.91
N PRO A 270 10.98 3.09 -0.91
CA PRO A 270 12.17 2.57 -0.27
C PRO A 270 12.86 1.44 -1.05
N VAL A 271 12.24 0.92 -2.12
CA VAL A 271 12.71 -0.30 -2.82
C VAL A 271 13.38 0.01 -4.16
N THR A 272 13.26 1.22 -4.69
CA THR A 272 13.66 1.54 -6.08
C THR A 272 14.98 2.29 -6.25
N THR A 273 15.91 2.22 -5.29
CA THR A 273 17.20 2.91 -5.40
C THR A 273 18.01 2.52 -6.65
N GLU A 274 17.78 1.34 -7.24
CA GLU A 274 18.47 0.91 -8.47
C GLU A 274 17.79 1.33 -9.80
N THR A 275 16.58 1.92 -9.77
CA THR A 275 15.78 2.13 -11.01
C THR A 275 15.33 3.57 -11.28
N HIS A 276 15.96 4.57 -10.67
CA HIS A 276 15.62 5.99 -10.92
C HIS A 276 15.93 6.48 -12.36
N GLY A 277 16.53 5.66 -13.24
CA GLY A 277 17.01 6.08 -14.56
C GLY A 277 16.15 5.70 -15.79
N THR A 278 15.20 4.77 -15.69
CA THR A 278 14.49 4.25 -16.88
C THR A 278 13.02 4.70 -16.95
N TRP A 279 12.56 5.06 -18.16
CA TRP A 279 11.18 5.46 -18.42
C TRP A 279 10.14 4.39 -18.03
N LEU A 280 10.56 3.11 -18.02
CA LEU A 280 9.76 1.97 -17.56
C LEU A 280 9.58 1.97 -16.04
N ALA A 281 10.63 2.27 -15.26
CA ALA A 281 10.51 2.37 -13.80
C ALA A 281 9.59 3.51 -13.35
N LYS A 282 9.56 4.63 -14.10
CA LYS A 282 8.60 5.73 -13.90
C LYS A 282 7.14 5.32 -14.14
N LEU A 283 6.89 4.28 -14.94
CA LEU A 283 5.53 3.76 -15.14
C LEU A 283 5.06 2.94 -13.94
N PHE A 284 5.98 2.26 -13.24
CA PHE A 284 5.68 1.38 -12.09
C PHE A 284 5.85 2.04 -10.72
N SER A 285 6.44 3.24 -10.63
CA SER A 285 6.52 3.98 -9.37
C SER A 285 5.12 4.47 -8.93
N THR A 286 4.76 4.15 -7.69
CA THR A 286 3.48 4.53 -7.08
C THR A 286 3.45 6.00 -6.66
N HIS A 287 4.61 6.66 -6.58
CA HIS A 287 4.74 8.07 -6.21
C HIS A 287 5.22 8.92 -7.41
N PRO A 288 4.69 10.15 -7.60
CA PRO A 288 5.25 11.08 -8.55
C PRO A 288 6.65 11.55 -8.08
N PRO A 289 7.53 11.99 -8.99
CA PRO A 289 8.85 12.48 -8.62
C PRO A 289 8.77 13.60 -7.57
N ILE A 290 9.66 13.55 -6.56
CA ILE A 290 9.70 14.56 -5.49
C ILE A 290 9.86 15.98 -6.06
N SER A 291 10.63 16.14 -7.14
CA SER A 291 10.82 17.43 -7.81
C SER A 291 9.52 18.02 -8.37
N ASP A 292 8.59 17.19 -8.87
CA ASP A 292 7.30 17.65 -9.36
C ASP A 292 6.37 18.04 -8.21
N ARG A 293 6.43 17.31 -7.09
CA ARG A 293 5.70 17.64 -5.84
C ARG A 293 6.17 18.97 -5.26
N ILE A 294 7.49 19.20 -5.20
CA ILE A 294 8.08 20.47 -4.76
C ILE A 294 7.60 21.62 -5.64
N LYS A 295 7.67 21.50 -6.97
CA LYS A 295 7.20 22.54 -7.90
C LYS A 295 5.71 22.85 -7.71
N ALA A 296 4.88 21.82 -7.51
CA ALA A 296 3.46 22.01 -7.25
C ALA A 296 3.20 22.76 -5.94
N LEU A 297 3.93 22.44 -4.87
CA LEU A 297 3.84 23.13 -3.58
C LEU A 297 4.36 24.57 -3.64
N GLU A 298 5.45 24.83 -4.37
CA GLU A 298 6.00 26.18 -4.58
C GLU A 298 5.02 27.07 -5.36
N GLY A 299 4.19 26.50 -6.24
CA GLY A 299 3.12 27.24 -6.92
C GLY A 299 1.88 27.55 -6.07
N VAL A 300 1.78 26.98 -4.86
CA VAL A 300 0.68 27.20 -3.90
C VAL A 300 1.13 28.08 -2.71
N ALA A 301 2.45 28.23 -2.52
CA ALA A 301 3.07 29.04 -1.47
C ALA A 301 3.09 30.53 -1.82
#